data_AF-A0A1H7WLE0-F1
#
_entry.id   AF-A0A1H7WLE0-F1
#
_cell.length_a   1.000
_cell.length_b   1.000
_cell.length_c   1.000
_cell.angle_alpha   90.00
_cell.angle_beta   90.00
_cell.angle_gamma   90.00
#
_symmetry.space_group_name_H-M   'P 1'
#
loop_
_entity.id
_entity.type
_entity.pdbx_description
1 polymer ?
#
loop_
_entity_poly.entity_id
_entity_poly.type
_entity_poly.pdbx_seq_one_letter_code
_entity_poly.pdbx_strand_id
1 'polypeptide(L)'
;MHGLENWQARQLRITLFTNAAVPLAEAGLESVFSVEPETRVQLKNEASNIEIGSFGTGKIQFRSSPNRLDWIWEGEQVDQSFASLGSAHEVLDIMTGRLINFFSGTNHSFSRMALGGAWGIPSKDRLESYRILQEFLPNVTIDGDNSSEFLYQINRWKIHELSGEKIKINRISKWSARVALLGAQLQAQPNLAGQVIFSTSSGIEIHEAGCELDLSTPADLPRPISREECITLLESLKEMTLEILEIGDGIKN
;
A
#
# COMPACT_ATOMS: atom_id res chain seq x y z
N MET A 1 -20.44 10.92 5.26
CA MET A 1 -19.64 9.87 5.92
C MET A 1 -19.53 8.71 4.96
N HIS A 2 -18.46 8.72 4.19
CA HIS A 2 -18.10 7.60 3.33
C HIS A 2 -17.80 6.39 4.21
N GLY A 3 -18.50 5.28 4.01
CA GLY A 3 -18.19 4.01 4.65
C GLY A 3 -16.95 3.36 4.03
N LEU A 4 -16.43 2.33 4.70
CA LEU A 4 -15.25 1.55 4.30
C LEU A 4 -15.34 1.01 2.87
N GLU A 5 -16.54 0.75 2.36
CA GLU A 5 -16.81 0.28 1.01
C GLU A 5 -16.39 1.25 -0.09
N ASN A 6 -16.23 2.54 0.23
CA ASN A 6 -15.83 3.56 -0.73
C ASN A 6 -14.31 3.62 -0.94
N TRP A 7 -13.52 3.10 0.00
CA TRP A 7 -12.07 3.06 -0.12
C TRP A 7 -11.63 1.97 -1.09
N GLN A 8 -11.11 2.41 -2.22
CA GLN A 8 -10.53 1.55 -3.25
C GLN A 8 -9.04 1.39 -2.99
N ALA A 9 -8.57 0.16 -2.78
CA ALA A 9 -7.16 -0.11 -2.60
C ALA A 9 -6.43 0.03 -3.95
N ARG A 10 -5.39 0.86 -3.99
CA ARG A 10 -4.49 1.01 -5.16
C ARG A 10 -3.29 0.09 -5.06
N GLN A 11 -2.76 -0.01 -3.85
CA GLN A 11 -1.56 -0.76 -3.54
C GLN A 11 -1.68 -1.32 -2.13
N LEU A 12 -1.19 -2.54 -1.94
CA LEU A 12 -0.97 -3.12 -0.63
C LEU A 12 0.45 -3.70 -0.57
N ARG A 13 1.14 -3.47 0.53
CA ARG A 13 2.50 -3.95 0.76
C ARG A 13 2.58 -4.61 2.13
N ILE A 14 3.14 -5.81 2.17
CA ILE A 14 3.58 -6.42 3.41
C ILE A 14 5.09 -6.63 3.35
N THR A 15 5.77 -6.13 4.37
CA THR A 15 7.22 -6.24 4.52
C THR A 15 7.54 -7.02 5.78
N LEU A 16 8.41 -8.01 5.64
CA LEU A 16 8.97 -8.76 6.76
C LEU A 16 10.49 -8.59 6.78
N PHE A 17 11.02 -8.37 7.96
CA PHE A 17 12.47 -8.32 8.18
C PHE A 17 12.91 -9.64 8.80
N THR A 18 13.91 -10.26 8.20
CA THR A 18 14.39 -11.60 8.55
C THR A 18 15.81 -11.53 9.07
N ASN A 19 16.18 -12.50 9.92
CA ASN A 19 17.57 -12.63 10.39
C ASN A 19 18.44 -13.47 9.44
N ALA A 20 17.81 -14.15 8.48
CA ALA A 20 18.46 -14.99 7.49
C ALA A 20 17.68 -14.93 6.17
N ALA A 21 18.35 -15.32 5.08
CA ALA A 21 17.72 -15.42 3.78
C ALA A 21 16.64 -16.52 3.80
N VAL A 22 15.44 -16.18 3.34
CA VAL A 22 14.33 -17.14 3.19
C VAL A 22 14.37 -17.69 1.76
N PRO A 23 14.36 -19.02 1.58
CA PRO A 23 14.36 -19.61 0.24
C PRO A 23 13.17 -19.16 -0.60
N LEU A 24 13.42 -18.92 -1.90
CA LEU A 24 12.38 -18.52 -2.85
C LEU A 24 11.25 -19.55 -2.94
N ALA A 25 11.56 -20.84 -2.80
CA ALA A 25 10.58 -21.92 -2.79
C ALA A 25 9.59 -21.83 -1.61
N GLU A 26 9.93 -21.09 -0.55
CA GLU A 26 9.08 -20.93 0.64
C GLU A 26 8.29 -19.61 0.62
N ALA A 27 8.88 -18.52 0.10
CA ALA A 27 8.29 -17.17 0.19
C ALA A 27 7.88 -16.56 -1.16
N GLY A 28 8.24 -17.19 -2.28
CA GLY A 28 7.94 -16.70 -3.63
C GLY A 28 6.46 -16.69 -3.97
N LEU A 29 6.13 -16.09 -5.13
CA LEU A 29 4.74 -15.93 -5.58
C LEU A 29 4.01 -17.26 -5.74
N GLU A 30 4.70 -18.27 -6.26
CA GLU A 30 4.09 -19.59 -6.46
C GLU A 30 3.72 -20.26 -5.13
N SER A 31 4.59 -20.12 -4.12
CA SER A 31 4.40 -20.74 -2.79
C SER A 31 3.30 -20.01 -1.99
N VAL A 32 3.33 -18.69 -1.97
CA VAL A 32 2.46 -17.87 -1.11
C VAL A 32 1.13 -17.52 -1.78
N PHE A 33 1.16 -17.19 -3.07
CA PHE A 33 -0.01 -16.69 -3.82
C PHE A 33 -0.55 -17.72 -4.82
N SER A 34 0.12 -18.85 -5.02
CA SER A 34 -0.20 -19.81 -6.09
C SER A 34 -0.19 -19.16 -7.48
N VAL A 35 0.74 -18.22 -7.68
CA VAL A 35 0.91 -17.47 -8.93
C VAL A 35 2.24 -17.86 -9.58
N GLU A 36 2.18 -18.32 -10.82
CA GLU A 36 3.38 -18.54 -11.65
C GLU A 36 3.99 -17.17 -12.02
N PRO A 37 5.28 -16.91 -11.74
CA PRO A 37 5.91 -15.65 -12.11
C PRO A 37 6.01 -15.48 -13.63
N GLU A 38 5.51 -14.36 -14.14
CA GLU A 38 5.70 -13.93 -15.54
C GLU A 38 7.12 -13.42 -15.78
N THR A 39 7.73 -12.83 -14.75
CA THR A 39 9.09 -12.32 -14.77
C THR A 39 9.81 -12.73 -13.50
N ARG A 40 11.04 -13.23 -13.65
CA ARG A 40 11.96 -13.51 -12.54
C ARG A 40 13.32 -12.88 -12.84
N VAL A 41 13.79 -12.04 -11.92
CA VAL A 41 15.11 -11.40 -11.99
C VAL A 41 15.91 -11.79 -10.76
N GLN A 42 17.13 -12.27 -10.97
CA GLN A 42 18.06 -12.59 -9.90
C GLN A 42 19.28 -11.66 -10.00
N LEU A 43 19.47 -10.80 -9.00
CA LEU A 43 20.60 -9.89 -8.94
C LEU A 43 21.69 -10.51 -8.05
N LYS A 44 22.58 -11.27 -8.69
CA LYS A 44 23.63 -12.05 -8.00
C LYS A 44 24.50 -11.21 -7.07
N ASN A 45 24.79 -9.96 -7.42
CA ASN A 45 25.63 -9.07 -6.62
C ASN A 45 24.94 -8.58 -5.33
N GLU A 46 23.61 -8.62 -5.28
CA GLU A 46 22.81 -8.13 -4.15
C GLU A 46 22.17 -9.27 -3.35
N ALA A 47 22.38 -10.52 -3.79
CA ALA A 47 21.66 -11.69 -3.29
C ALA A 47 20.14 -11.46 -3.24
N SER A 48 19.61 -10.71 -4.20
CA SER A 48 18.19 -10.34 -4.27
C SER A 48 17.48 -11.05 -5.43
N ASN A 49 16.20 -11.34 -5.21
CA ASN A 49 15.32 -11.91 -6.23
C ASN A 49 14.08 -11.04 -6.35
N ILE A 50 13.60 -10.90 -7.59
CA ILE A 50 12.35 -10.21 -7.90
C ILE A 50 11.50 -11.15 -8.74
N GLU A 51 10.25 -11.35 -8.33
CA GLU A 51 9.22 -12.05 -9.10
C GLU A 51 8.04 -11.12 -9.34
N ILE A 52 7.45 -11.18 -10.53
CA ILE A 52 6.24 -10.42 -10.89
C ILE A 52 5.27 -11.39 -11.56
N GLY A 53 4.00 -11.32 -11.20
CA GLY A 53 2.92 -12.07 -11.85
C GLY A 53 1.56 -11.39 -11.72
N SER A 54 0.61 -11.79 -12.55
CA SER A 54 -0.79 -11.35 -12.44
C SER A 54 -1.46 -11.98 -11.23
N PHE A 55 -2.20 -11.16 -10.46
CA PHE A 55 -2.99 -11.63 -9.32
C PHE A 55 -4.24 -10.75 -9.15
N GLY A 56 -5.42 -11.36 -9.32
CA GLY A 56 -6.69 -10.64 -9.29
C GLY A 56 -6.76 -9.56 -10.39
N THR A 57 -7.12 -8.34 -10.01
CA THR A 57 -7.21 -7.17 -10.91
C THR A 57 -5.91 -6.37 -11.02
N GLY A 58 -4.78 -6.96 -10.61
CA GLY A 58 -3.51 -6.26 -10.54
C GLY A 58 -2.28 -7.14 -10.73
N LYS A 59 -1.11 -6.57 -10.43
CA LYS A 59 0.18 -7.27 -10.41
C LYS A 59 0.65 -7.46 -8.98
N ILE A 60 1.07 -8.66 -8.66
CA ILE A 60 1.78 -8.96 -7.41
C ILE A 60 3.28 -9.05 -7.72
N GLN A 61 4.07 -8.33 -6.93
CA GLN A 61 5.52 -8.38 -6.97
C GLN A 61 6.03 -8.93 -5.65
N PHE A 62 6.90 -9.94 -5.73
CA PHE A 62 7.70 -10.38 -4.60
C PHE A 62 9.14 -9.88 -4.77
N ARG A 63 9.71 -9.35 -3.69
CA ARG A 63 11.12 -9.01 -3.61
C ARG A 63 11.71 -9.70 -2.39
N SER A 64 12.82 -10.41 -2.58
CA SER A 64 13.63 -10.92 -1.48
C SER A 64 15.03 -10.35 -1.52
N SER A 65 15.55 -10.10 -0.33
CA SER A 65 16.96 -9.81 -0.04
C SER A 65 17.33 -10.56 1.25
N PRO A 66 18.61 -10.66 1.62
CA PRO A 66 19.02 -11.51 2.75
C PRO A 66 18.32 -11.24 4.09
N ASN A 67 17.83 -10.01 4.31
CA ASN A 67 17.21 -9.58 5.58
C ASN A 67 15.79 -9.02 5.40
N ARG A 68 15.18 -9.14 4.22
CA ARG A 68 13.90 -8.51 3.93
C ARG A 68 13.14 -9.20 2.82
N LEU A 69 11.85 -9.40 3.07
CA LEU A 69 10.85 -9.86 2.12
C LEU A 69 9.82 -8.74 1.93
N ASP A 70 9.43 -8.48 0.68
CA ASP A 70 8.33 -7.59 0.35
C ASP A 70 7.38 -8.28 -0.63
N TRP A 71 6.08 -8.28 -0.30
CA TRP A 71 5.02 -8.57 -1.26
C TRP A 71 4.24 -7.29 -1.51
N ILE A 72 4.20 -6.85 -2.76
CA ILE A 72 3.60 -5.59 -3.21
C ILE A 72 2.54 -5.94 -4.24
N TRP A 73 1.27 -5.72 -3.92
CA TRP A 73 0.14 -5.90 -4.82
C TRP A 73 -0.32 -4.53 -5.30
N GLU A 74 -0.34 -4.30 -6.61
CA GLU A 74 -0.72 -3.03 -7.23
C GLU A 74 -1.84 -3.24 -8.24
N GLY A 75 -2.86 -2.40 -8.18
CA GLY A 75 -3.96 -2.40 -9.14
C GLY A 75 -3.45 -2.02 -10.53
N GLU A 76 -3.93 -2.72 -11.55
CA GLU A 76 -3.66 -2.34 -12.92
C GLU A 76 -4.71 -1.36 -13.42
N GLN A 77 -4.26 -0.43 -14.25
CA GLN A 77 -5.14 0.54 -14.88
C GLN A 77 -5.75 -0.07 -16.15
N VAL A 78 -7.09 -0.16 -16.18
CA VAL A 78 -7.85 -0.63 -17.34
C VAL A 78 -8.74 0.49 -17.87
N ASP A 79 -8.79 0.70 -19.19
CA ASP A 79 -9.76 1.56 -19.88
C ASP A 79 -10.05 2.91 -19.23
N GLN A 80 -9.00 3.72 -19.15
CA GLN A 80 -9.05 5.07 -18.61
C GLN A 80 -9.55 5.21 -17.17
N SER A 81 -9.68 4.10 -16.44
CA SER A 81 -10.22 4.07 -15.09
C SER A 81 -9.13 4.21 -14.03
N PHE A 82 -9.58 4.31 -12.79
CA PHE A 82 -8.72 4.34 -11.64
C PHE A 82 -8.13 2.94 -11.35
N ALA A 83 -6.80 2.84 -11.24
CA ALA A 83 -6.13 1.59 -10.88
C ALA A 83 -6.55 1.12 -9.48
N SER A 84 -7.34 0.06 -9.41
CA SER A 84 -7.95 -0.46 -8.19
C SER A 84 -7.81 -1.98 -8.07
N LEU A 85 -7.53 -2.43 -6.85
CA LEU A 85 -7.59 -3.81 -6.40
C LEU A 85 -8.98 -4.20 -5.87
N GLY A 86 -9.89 -3.24 -5.74
CA GLY A 86 -11.20 -3.40 -5.14
C GLY A 86 -11.32 -2.74 -3.77
N SER A 87 -12.32 -3.15 -3.00
CA SER A 87 -12.58 -2.57 -1.67
C SER A 87 -11.46 -2.88 -0.67
N ALA A 88 -11.22 -1.96 0.26
CA ALA A 88 -10.19 -2.13 1.28
C ALA A 88 -10.33 -3.45 2.08
N HIS A 89 -11.56 -3.82 2.46
CA HIS A 89 -11.83 -5.03 3.24
C HIS A 89 -11.45 -6.30 2.48
N GLU A 90 -11.95 -6.43 1.25
CA GLU A 90 -11.70 -7.61 0.41
C GLU A 90 -10.21 -7.79 0.09
N VAL A 91 -9.53 -6.70 -0.26
CA VAL A 91 -8.11 -6.74 -0.63
C VAL A 91 -7.23 -7.09 0.57
N LEU A 92 -7.54 -6.53 1.75
CA LEU A 92 -6.86 -6.90 2.99
C LEU A 92 -7.10 -8.36 3.35
N ASP A 93 -8.34 -8.84 3.30
CA ASP A 93 -8.67 -10.25 3.59
C ASP A 93 -7.91 -11.23 2.69
N ILE A 94 -7.88 -10.95 1.38
CA ILE A 94 -7.16 -11.79 0.42
C ILE A 94 -5.68 -11.82 0.77
N MET A 95 -5.05 -10.66 0.94
CA MET A 95 -3.61 -10.57 1.20
C MET A 95 -3.23 -11.21 2.53
N THR A 96 -3.95 -10.89 3.62
CA THR A 96 -3.62 -11.44 4.93
C THR A 96 -3.88 -12.94 4.99
N GLY A 97 -4.94 -13.43 4.35
CA GLY A 97 -5.21 -14.86 4.25
C GLY A 97 -4.06 -15.65 3.60
N ARG A 98 -3.43 -15.10 2.55
CA ARG A 98 -2.24 -15.72 1.93
C ARG A 98 -1.05 -15.77 2.89
N LEU A 99 -0.78 -14.69 3.61
CA LEU A 99 0.34 -14.66 4.53
C LEU A 99 0.12 -15.45 5.81
N ILE A 100 -1.12 -15.60 6.30
CA ILE A 100 -1.42 -16.48 7.42
C ILE A 100 -1.09 -17.93 7.09
N ASN A 101 -1.40 -18.37 5.86
CA ASN A 101 -0.99 -19.69 5.38
C ASN A 101 0.53 -19.83 5.29
N PHE A 102 1.22 -18.81 4.77
CA PHE A 102 2.69 -18.78 4.75
C PHE A 102 3.29 -18.89 6.15
N PHE A 103 2.81 -18.09 7.11
CA PHE A 103 3.27 -18.15 8.50
C PHE A 103 3.03 -19.52 9.11
N SER A 104 1.88 -20.13 8.88
CA SER A 104 1.56 -21.46 9.40
C SER A 104 2.56 -22.54 8.96
N GLY A 105 3.11 -22.42 7.75
CA GLY A 105 4.05 -23.38 7.18
C GLY A 105 5.54 -23.07 7.37
N THR A 106 5.90 -21.84 7.77
CA THR A 106 7.30 -21.43 7.88
C THR A 106 7.87 -21.62 9.28
N ASN A 107 9.18 -21.88 9.35
CA ASN A 107 9.96 -21.93 10.60
C ASN A 107 10.88 -20.71 10.78
N HIS A 108 10.77 -19.71 9.90
CA HIS A 108 11.55 -18.48 9.99
C HIS A 108 11.03 -17.59 11.12
N SER A 109 11.96 -16.86 11.74
CA SER A 109 11.64 -15.82 12.71
C SER A 109 11.88 -14.45 12.09
N PHE A 110 11.07 -13.48 12.49
CA PHE A 110 11.07 -12.13 11.92
C PHE A 110 11.43 -11.11 12.98
N SER A 111 12.25 -10.13 12.65
CA SER A 111 12.65 -9.07 13.58
C SER A 111 11.71 -7.85 13.52
N ARG A 112 10.96 -7.70 12.43
CA ARG A 112 10.00 -6.60 12.23
C ARG A 112 8.98 -6.98 11.16
N MET A 113 7.77 -6.45 11.31
CA MET A 113 6.70 -6.55 10.31
C MET A 113 6.14 -5.15 10.01
N ALA A 114 5.79 -4.92 8.74
CA ALA A 114 5.06 -3.75 8.32
C ALA A 114 3.95 -4.11 7.34
N LEU A 115 2.81 -3.44 7.48
CA LEU A 115 1.69 -3.44 6.55
C LEU A 115 1.51 -2.00 6.08
N GLY A 116 1.67 -1.76 4.79
CA GLY A 116 1.43 -0.47 4.18
C GLY A 116 0.55 -0.58 2.96
N GLY A 117 0.05 0.55 2.48
CA GLY A 117 -0.78 0.58 1.29
C GLY A 117 -1.21 1.99 0.91
N ALA A 118 -1.90 2.07 -0.21
CA ALA A 118 -2.51 3.30 -0.70
C ALA A 118 -3.96 3.01 -1.07
N TRP A 119 -4.87 3.86 -0.61
CA TRP A 119 -6.29 3.82 -0.87
C TRP A 119 -6.76 5.16 -1.41
N GLY A 120 -7.86 5.13 -2.16
CA GLY A 120 -8.45 6.28 -2.79
C GLY A 120 -9.98 6.23 -2.76
N ILE A 121 -10.59 7.39 -2.60
CA ILE A 121 -12.01 7.61 -2.91
C ILE A 121 -12.05 8.50 -4.17
N PRO A 122 -12.56 8.00 -5.30
CA PRO A 122 -12.73 8.80 -6.50
C PRO A 122 -13.58 10.04 -6.26
N SER A 123 -13.22 11.14 -6.92
CA SER A 123 -13.92 12.42 -6.86
C SER A 123 -13.94 13.09 -8.24
N LYS A 124 -14.87 14.01 -8.45
CA LYS A 124 -15.06 14.73 -9.71
C LYS A 124 -13.98 15.78 -9.94
N ASP A 125 -13.56 16.42 -8.86
CA ASP A 125 -12.56 17.49 -8.87
C ASP A 125 -11.84 17.59 -7.53
N ARG A 126 -10.82 18.45 -7.49
CA ARG A 126 -10.01 18.73 -6.31
C ARG A 126 -10.83 19.25 -5.11
N LEU A 127 -11.84 20.08 -5.35
CA LEU A 127 -12.66 20.65 -4.26
C LEU A 127 -13.49 19.54 -3.60
N GLU A 128 -14.03 18.62 -4.39
CA GLU A 128 -14.71 17.43 -3.86
C GLU A 128 -13.72 16.53 -3.10
N SER A 129 -12.50 16.32 -3.59
CA SER A 129 -11.46 15.59 -2.82
C SER A 129 -11.21 16.23 -1.45
N TYR A 130 -11.11 17.56 -1.38
CA TYR A 130 -10.93 18.28 -0.11
C TYR A 130 -12.13 18.12 0.82
N ARG A 131 -13.36 18.19 0.30
CA ARG A 131 -14.56 17.95 1.11
C ARG A 131 -14.59 16.54 1.69
N ILE A 132 -14.20 15.54 0.91
CA ILE A 132 -14.10 14.15 1.38
C ILE A 132 -13.04 14.03 2.48
N LEU A 133 -11.82 14.56 2.26
CA LEU A 133 -10.75 14.52 3.26
C LEU A 133 -11.12 15.22 4.57
N GLN A 134 -11.87 16.31 4.49
CA GLN A 134 -12.35 17.05 5.66
C GLN A 134 -13.24 16.18 6.58
N GLU A 135 -13.95 15.17 6.04
CA GLU A 135 -14.72 14.21 6.84
C GLU A 135 -13.83 13.29 7.70
N PHE A 136 -12.63 12.97 7.22
CA PHE A 136 -11.67 12.08 7.90
C PHE A 136 -10.67 12.82 8.80
N LEU A 137 -10.56 14.14 8.65
CA LEU A 137 -9.60 14.97 9.39
C LEU A 137 -10.33 16.04 10.21
N PRO A 138 -11.13 15.65 11.22
CA PRO A 138 -11.98 16.60 11.96
C PRO A 138 -11.19 17.66 12.74
N ASN A 139 -9.91 17.41 13.00
CA ASN A 139 -9.02 18.32 13.73
C ASN A 139 -8.14 19.18 12.81
N VAL A 140 -8.34 19.11 11.49
CA VAL A 140 -7.60 19.89 10.48
C VAL A 140 -8.62 20.67 9.66
N THR A 141 -8.32 21.93 9.32
CA THR A 141 -9.17 22.73 8.42
C THR A 141 -8.53 22.80 7.05
N ILE A 142 -9.27 22.38 6.01
CA ILE A 142 -8.81 22.41 4.62
C ILE A 142 -9.46 23.61 3.90
N ASP A 143 -8.67 24.63 3.55
CA ASP A 143 -9.13 25.76 2.74
C ASP A 143 -9.10 25.42 1.25
N GLY A 144 -10.20 24.88 0.72
CA GLY A 144 -10.25 24.42 -0.67
C GLY A 144 -10.21 25.55 -1.71
N ASP A 145 -10.66 26.75 -1.35
CA ASP A 145 -10.80 27.88 -2.28
C ASP A 145 -9.45 28.57 -2.52
N ASN A 146 -8.60 28.64 -1.50
CA ASN A 146 -7.30 29.32 -1.58
C ASN A 146 -6.08 28.36 -1.56
N SER A 147 -6.30 27.04 -1.52
CA SER A 147 -5.21 26.05 -1.56
C SER A 147 -5.09 25.37 -2.92
N SER A 148 -3.85 25.15 -3.37
CA SER A 148 -3.56 24.38 -4.58
C SER A 148 -3.25 22.91 -4.32
N GLU A 149 -2.75 22.61 -3.12
CA GLU A 149 -2.28 21.30 -2.69
C GLU A 149 -2.59 21.13 -1.20
N PHE A 150 -2.91 19.90 -0.79
CA PHE A 150 -3.08 19.54 0.61
C PHE A 150 -2.36 18.24 0.89
N LEU A 151 -1.54 18.24 1.94
CA LEU A 151 -0.84 17.07 2.46
C LEU A 151 -0.87 17.12 3.98
N TYR A 152 -1.43 16.09 4.60
CA TYR A 152 -1.40 15.89 6.04
C TYR A 152 -0.78 14.53 6.35
N GLN A 153 0.24 14.49 7.20
CA GLN A 153 0.90 13.26 7.61
C GLN A 153 1.09 13.23 9.11
N ILE A 154 0.77 12.09 9.73
CA ILE A 154 0.92 11.90 11.18
C ILE A 154 1.32 10.46 11.51
N ASN A 155 2.06 10.29 12.61
CA ASN A 155 2.32 8.97 13.20
C ASN A 155 1.58 8.85 14.55
N ARG A 156 0.46 8.13 14.56
CA ARG A 156 -0.36 7.89 15.77
C ARG A 156 -0.04 6.54 16.37
N TRP A 157 1.01 6.46 17.18
CA TRP A 157 1.41 5.19 17.77
C TRP A 157 0.29 4.56 18.64
N LYS A 158 0.23 3.22 18.66
CA LYS A 158 -0.68 2.44 19.52
C LYS A 158 0.13 1.40 20.29
N ILE A 159 -0.17 1.23 21.57
CA ILE A 159 0.40 0.14 22.36
C ILE A 159 -0.31 -1.15 21.96
N HIS A 160 0.47 -2.18 21.65
CA HIS A 160 0.00 -3.53 21.39
C HIS A 160 0.73 -4.48 22.33
N GLU A 161 0.04 -5.50 22.83
CA GLU A 161 0.63 -6.50 23.72
C GLU A 161 0.93 -7.77 22.92
N LEU A 162 2.19 -8.19 22.93
CA LEU A 162 2.67 -9.36 22.19
C LEU A 162 3.33 -10.32 23.19
N SER A 163 2.64 -11.41 23.52
CA SER A 163 3.07 -12.41 24.54
C SER A 163 3.50 -11.79 25.87
N GLY A 164 2.70 -10.83 26.38
CA GLY A 164 2.96 -10.14 27.65
C GLY A 164 3.95 -8.97 27.57
N GLU A 165 4.54 -8.70 26.41
CA GLU A 165 5.40 -7.54 26.18
C GLU A 165 4.62 -6.42 25.47
N LYS A 166 4.72 -5.20 26.00
CA LYS A 166 4.10 -4.03 25.38
C LYS A 166 5.02 -3.45 24.31
N ILE A 167 4.57 -3.47 23.07
CA ILE A 167 5.27 -2.87 21.93
C ILE A 167 4.51 -1.66 21.40
N LYS A 168 5.25 -0.72 20.81
CA LYS A 168 4.71 0.51 20.23
C LYS A 168 4.58 0.36 18.72
N ILE A 169 3.38 0.11 18.22
CA ILE A 169 3.12 0.06 16.78
C ILE A 169 3.11 1.48 16.23
N ASN A 170 3.95 1.75 15.23
CA ASN A 170 3.89 2.98 14.45
C ASN A 170 2.70 2.88 13.50
N ARG A 171 1.90 3.94 13.41
CA ARG A 171 0.75 4.02 12.49
C ARG A 171 0.87 5.33 11.72
N ILE A 172 1.70 5.30 10.69
CA ILE A 172 1.88 6.48 9.83
C ILE A 172 0.70 6.51 8.86
N SER A 173 -0.02 7.63 8.83
CA SER A 173 -1.05 7.91 7.84
C SER A 173 -0.72 9.21 7.12
N LYS A 174 -0.97 9.21 5.81
CA LYS A 174 -0.75 10.34 4.91
C LYS A 174 -2.00 10.56 4.07
N TRP A 175 -2.53 11.76 4.11
CA TRP A 175 -3.80 12.16 3.51
C TRP A 175 -3.55 13.28 2.52
N SER A 176 -4.07 13.15 1.31
CA SER A 176 -3.83 14.12 0.24
C SER A 176 -4.91 14.07 -0.82
N ALA A 177 -5.25 15.21 -1.42
CA ALA A 177 -5.98 15.23 -2.67
C ALA A 177 -4.99 14.96 -3.81
N ARG A 178 -5.29 14.01 -4.69
CA ARG A 178 -4.40 13.62 -5.78
C ARG A 178 -5.09 13.78 -7.12
N VAL A 179 -4.28 14.12 -8.12
CA VAL A 179 -4.70 14.19 -9.52
C VAL A 179 -3.76 13.28 -10.31
N ALA A 180 -4.33 12.32 -11.02
CA ALA A 180 -3.60 11.52 -12.00
C ALA A 180 -4.01 11.96 -13.40
N LEU A 181 -3.03 12.30 -14.25
CA LEU A 181 -3.29 12.65 -15.64
C LEU A 181 -3.10 11.41 -16.52
N LEU A 182 -4.18 10.94 -17.13
CA LEU A 182 -4.18 9.73 -17.92
C LEU A 182 -4.28 10.00 -19.42
N GLY A 183 -3.51 9.25 -20.22
CA GLY A 183 -3.57 9.35 -21.68
C GLY A 183 -2.91 10.62 -22.24
N ALA A 184 -2.15 11.35 -21.41
CA ALA A 184 -1.30 12.42 -21.90
C ALA A 184 -0.19 11.82 -22.76
N GLN A 185 -0.27 12.07 -24.07
CA GLN A 185 0.78 11.71 -25.01
C GLN A 185 1.55 12.98 -25.39
N LEU A 186 2.86 12.92 -25.25
CA LEU A 186 3.77 13.90 -25.84
C LEU A 186 4.01 13.49 -27.28
N GLN A 187 3.47 14.26 -28.22
CA GLN A 187 3.77 14.12 -29.64
C GLN A 187 4.80 15.17 -30.04
N ALA A 188 5.88 14.72 -30.65
CA ALA A 188 6.89 15.58 -31.27
C ALA A 188 6.64 15.62 -32.78
N GLN A 189 6.29 16.79 -33.32
CA GLN A 189 6.15 16.98 -34.77
C GLN A 189 7.10 18.08 -35.25
N PRO A 190 7.90 17.84 -36.30
CA PRO A 190 8.69 18.89 -36.93
C PRO A 190 7.77 19.85 -37.67
N ASN A 191 7.94 21.15 -37.44
CA ASN A 191 7.26 22.18 -38.22
C ASN A 191 7.96 22.42 -39.57
N LEU A 192 7.36 23.25 -40.42
CA LEU A 192 7.90 23.60 -41.76
C LEU A 192 9.29 24.27 -41.71
N ALA A 193 9.73 24.77 -40.54
CA ALA A 193 11.04 25.35 -40.31
C ALA A 193 12.05 24.35 -39.72
N GLY A 194 11.69 23.07 -39.60
CA GLY A 194 12.55 22.02 -39.04
C GLY A 194 12.69 22.04 -37.51
N GLN A 195 11.91 22.88 -36.80
CA GLN A 195 11.87 22.87 -35.33
C GLN A 195 10.87 21.82 -34.84
N VAL A 196 11.26 21.05 -33.82
CA VAL A 196 10.36 20.11 -33.16
C VAL A 196 9.39 20.88 -32.27
N ILE A 197 8.11 20.83 -32.60
CA ILE A 197 7.03 21.30 -31.73
C ILE A 197 6.53 20.10 -30.94
N PHE A 198 6.44 20.29 -29.62
CA PHE A 198 5.79 19.33 -28.74
C PHE A 198 4.32 19.73 -28.59
N SER A 199 3.41 18.84 -28.95
CA SER A 199 2.00 18.94 -28.60
C SER A 199 1.67 17.88 -27.57
N THR A 200 0.94 18.28 -26.54
CA THR A 200 0.38 17.36 -25.55
C THR A 200 -1.10 17.17 -25.86
N SER A 201 -1.54 15.93 -26.03
CA SER A 201 -2.98 15.64 -25.96
C SER A 201 -3.45 15.92 -24.53
N SER A 202 -4.63 16.56 -24.38
CA SER A 202 -5.26 16.71 -23.07
C SER A 202 -5.58 15.30 -22.54
N GLY A 203 -4.90 14.92 -21.46
CA GLY A 203 -5.24 13.71 -20.72
C GLY A 203 -6.55 13.88 -19.95
N ILE A 204 -7.10 12.76 -19.48
CA ILE A 204 -8.20 12.79 -18.52
C ILE A 204 -7.60 12.93 -17.13
N GLU A 205 -8.03 13.95 -16.40
CA GLU A 205 -7.69 14.07 -14.99
C GLU A 205 -8.59 13.17 -14.15
N ILE A 206 -7.97 12.34 -13.33
CA ILE A 206 -8.64 11.52 -12.33
C ILE A 206 -8.32 12.11 -10.96
N HIS A 207 -9.35 12.59 -10.27
CA HIS A 207 -9.22 13.22 -8.96
C HIS A 207 -9.60 12.22 -7.87
N GLU A 208 -8.84 12.19 -6.77
CA GLU A 208 -9.17 11.36 -5.60
C GLU A 208 -8.82 12.02 -4.27
N ALA A 209 -9.59 11.65 -3.23
CA ALA A 209 -9.17 11.77 -1.85
C ALA A 209 -8.37 10.52 -1.48
N GLY A 210 -7.07 10.70 -1.24
CA GLY A 210 -6.13 9.60 -1.02
C GLY A 210 -5.71 9.44 0.45
N CYS A 211 -5.52 8.18 0.86
CA CYS A 211 -4.88 7.81 2.12
C CYS A 211 -3.75 6.81 1.83
N GLU A 212 -2.56 7.07 2.36
CA GLU A 212 -1.40 6.17 2.37
C GLU A 212 -1.13 5.77 3.82
N LEU A 213 -1.02 4.48 4.09
CA LEU A 213 -0.75 3.96 5.43
C LEU A 213 0.57 3.18 5.43
N ASP A 214 1.34 3.32 6.50
CA ASP A 214 2.51 2.50 6.79
C ASP A 214 2.52 2.17 8.30
N LEU A 215 2.00 1.00 8.63
CA LEU A 215 1.92 0.49 9.99
C LEU A 215 3.05 -0.49 10.21
N SER A 216 3.84 -0.33 11.27
CA SER A 216 4.95 -1.23 11.53
C SER A 216 5.27 -1.42 13.01
N THR A 217 5.80 -2.59 13.34
CA THR A 217 6.43 -2.82 14.63
C THR A 217 7.71 -1.99 14.77
N PRO A 218 8.19 -1.77 16.01
CA PRO A 218 9.52 -1.23 16.26
C PRO A 218 10.59 -2.01 15.50
N ALA A 219 11.68 -1.34 15.14
CA ALA A 219 12.81 -1.98 14.48
C ALA A 219 13.71 -2.76 15.46
N ASP A 220 13.66 -2.37 16.74
CA ASP A 220 14.46 -2.85 17.85
C ASP A 220 13.61 -3.69 18.81
N LEU A 221 12.88 -4.68 18.27
CA LEU A 221 12.20 -5.65 19.12
C LEU A 221 13.23 -6.43 19.97
N PRO A 222 12.94 -6.68 21.26
CA PRO A 222 13.90 -7.34 22.15
C PRO A 222 14.16 -8.80 21.76
N ARG A 223 13.26 -9.40 20.98
CA ARG A 223 13.36 -10.76 20.47
C ARG A 223 12.67 -10.88 19.10
N PRO A 224 12.99 -11.90 18.32
CA PRO A 224 12.23 -12.22 17.12
C PRO A 224 10.76 -12.52 17.42
N ILE A 225 9.89 -12.13 16.48
CA ILE A 225 8.47 -12.42 16.43
C ILE A 225 8.30 -13.90 16.11
N SER A 226 7.58 -14.64 16.95
CA SER A 226 7.24 -16.04 16.71
C SER A 226 6.24 -16.18 15.55
N ARG A 227 6.03 -17.41 15.10
CA ARG A 227 5.03 -17.71 14.07
C ARG A 227 3.63 -17.29 14.47
N GLU A 228 3.20 -17.69 15.66
CA GLU A 228 1.86 -17.39 16.20
C GLU A 228 1.69 -15.88 16.35
N GLU A 229 2.74 -15.20 16.81
CA GLU A 229 2.78 -13.75 16.93
C GLU A 229 2.70 -13.05 15.58
N CYS A 230 3.29 -13.60 14.51
CA CYS A 230 3.15 -13.03 13.17
C CYS A 230 1.69 -13.02 12.71
N ILE A 231 0.93 -14.08 12.99
CA ILE A 231 -0.49 -14.17 12.63
C ILE A 231 -1.30 -13.15 13.43
N THR A 232 -1.14 -13.13 14.76
CA THR A 232 -1.86 -12.17 15.64
C THR A 232 -1.54 -10.73 15.27
N LEU A 233 -0.26 -10.44 15.00
CA LEU A 233 0.19 -9.11 14.62
C LEU A 233 -0.36 -8.69 13.26
N LEU A 234 -0.35 -9.59 12.26
CA LEU A 234 -0.86 -9.27 10.94
C LEU A 234 -2.36 -8.92 10.97
N GLU A 235 -3.17 -9.70 11.69
CA GLU A 235 -4.59 -9.37 11.89
C GLU A 235 -4.76 -8.03 12.62
N SER A 236 -3.95 -7.77 13.64
CA SER A 236 -3.98 -6.49 14.36
C SER A 236 -3.62 -5.30 13.45
N LEU A 237 -2.63 -5.45 12.57
CA LEU A 237 -2.26 -4.42 11.59
C LEU A 237 -3.38 -4.19 10.57
N LYS A 238 -4.05 -5.25 10.12
CA LYS A 238 -5.23 -5.17 9.25
C LYS A 238 -6.37 -4.44 9.93
N GLU A 239 -6.71 -4.80 11.16
CA GLU A 239 -7.75 -4.12 11.95
C GLU A 239 -7.43 -2.63 12.14
N MET A 240 -6.19 -2.29 12.48
CA MET A 240 -5.76 -0.90 12.60
C MET A 240 -5.82 -0.13 11.27
N THR A 241 -5.57 -0.81 10.15
CA THR A 241 -5.68 -0.23 8.80
C THR A 241 -7.14 0.11 8.50
N LEU A 242 -8.05 -0.84 8.72
CA LEU A 242 -9.50 -0.63 8.55
C LEU A 242 -10.02 0.45 9.50
N GLU A 243 -9.58 0.46 10.77
CA GLU A 243 -9.91 1.51 11.74
C GLU A 243 -9.57 2.89 11.17
N ILE A 244 -8.35 3.10 10.66
CA ILE A 244 -7.91 4.39 10.14
C ILE A 244 -8.69 4.80 8.89
N LEU A 245 -8.99 3.87 7.98
CA LEU A 245 -9.79 4.17 6.79
C LEU A 245 -11.25 4.51 7.15
N GLU A 246 -11.79 3.91 8.21
CA GLU A 246 -13.16 4.15 8.65
C GLU A 246 -13.33 5.53 9.30
N ILE A 247 -12.41 5.91 10.21
CA ILE A 247 -12.59 7.10 11.07
C ILE A 247 -11.58 8.23 10.82
N GLY A 248 -10.58 8.00 9.97
CA GLY A 248 -9.53 8.95 9.70
C GLY A 248 -8.55 9.17 10.86
N ASP A 249 -8.16 10.43 11.11
CA ASP A 249 -7.38 10.83 12.31
C ASP A 249 -8.29 11.09 13.53
N GLY A 250 -9.57 10.71 13.45
CA GLY A 250 -10.47 10.73 14.59
C GLY A 250 -9.98 9.80 15.70
N ILE A 251 -10.03 10.26 16.95
CA ILE A 251 -9.80 9.41 18.12
C ILE A 251 -11.13 8.73 18.45
N LYS A 252 -11.23 7.40 18.30
CA LYS A 252 -12.26 6.61 19.00
C LYS A 252 -11.89 6.69 20.49
N ASN A 253 -12.60 7.54 21.25
CA ASN A 253 -12.53 7.58 22.71
C ASN A 253 -13.05 6.27 23.32
#